data_AF-A0A497NMX0-F1
#
_entry.id   AF-A0A497NMX0-F1
#
_cell.length_a   1.000
_cell.length_b   1.000
_cell.length_c   1.000
_cell.angle_alpha   90.00
_cell.angle_beta   90.00
_cell.angle_gamma   90.00
#
_symmetry.space_group_name_H-M   'P 1'
#
loop_
_entity.id
_entity.type
_entity.pdbx_description
1 polymer ?
#
loop_
_entity_poly.entity_id
_entity_poly.type
_entity_poly.pdbx_seq_one_letter_code
_entity_poly.pdbx_strand_id
1 'polypeptide(L)'
;MREQMGYIEEEEFLDTLVVDSEGYICGRVASFEIAPDKVMMRLYKEVVEEREVVDVERLKQELMLRLFGRVDPRLEPKLYQRMRKDLRLPSDTVIGETDLVNYARLLALDIPTKVVTTKRKKPVEEPVDLDMVDCMNETPLGKCILLKTPWEAERRGLPLMDFVPYKSTAEIRGMLVIDSDAKIIGHAERILIGKPLGLRIAVETVKEVEEVDFQALYQSLLAYYKKPGKLVKRVARDLGISPEMVGREQIIAWAERLGLPLPKKKEERVVREMTLDIPWTLIRKIGDVVILSRPIEELRMRGMPVATGPTEEAERREVAPPRSRTS
;
A
#
# COMPACT_ATOMS: atom_id res chain seq x y z
N MET A 1 -31.58 1.99 22.78
CA MET A 1 -30.45 2.58 23.54
C MET A 1 -30.26 3.97 22.97
N ARG A 2 -30.22 5.02 23.80
CA ARG A 2 -30.01 6.40 23.34
C ARG A 2 -28.56 6.52 22.87
N GLU A 3 -28.36 6.75 21.59
CA GLU A 3 -27.06 7.13 21.03
C GLU A 3 -26.62 8.45 21.67
N GLN A 4 -25.45 8.43 22.30
CA GLN A 4 -24.78 9.67 22.65
C GLN A 4 -24.33 10.33 21.34
N MET A 5 -25.03 11.39 20.93
CA MET A 5 -24.50 12.32 19.95
C MET A 5 -23.29 13.02 20.60
N GLY A 6 -22.11 12.42 20.42
CA GLY A 6 -20.85 13.08 20.70
C GLY A 6 -20.62 14.18 19.67
N TYR A 7 -20.18 15.35 20.13
CA TYR A 7 -19.59 16.34 19.23
C TYR A 7 -18.18 15.85 18.89
N ILE A 8 -17.86 15.82 17.61
CA ILE A 8 -16.56 15.37 17.08
C ILE A 8 -15.95 16.56 16.35
N GLU A 9 -14.64 16.76 16.49
CA GLU A 9 -13.94 17.88 15.86
C GLU A 9 -13.84 17.68 14.34
N GLU A 10 -13.91 18.78 13.57
CA GLU A 10 -13.86 18.75 12.11
C GLU A 10 -12.59 18.03 11.58
N GLU A 11 -11.47 18.24 12.27
CA GLU A 11 -10.16 17.66 11.92
C GLU A 11 -10.18 16.13 11.99
N GLU A 12 -11.00 15.55 12.87
CA GLU A 12 -11.12 14.10 13.00
C GLU A 12 -11.82 13.45 11.81
N PHE A 13 -12.60 14.22 11.03
CA PHE A 13 -13.27 13.73 9.85
C PHE A 13 -12.39 13.76 8.59
N LEU A 14 -11.32 14.55 8.57
CA LEU A 14 -10.48 14.69 7.38
C LEU A 14 -9.90 13.35 6.93
N ASP A 15 -9.79 13.16 5.61
CA ASP A 15 -9.34 11.94 4.95
C ASP A 15 -10.18 10.67 5.26
N THR A 16 -11.32 10.80 5.94
CA THR A 16 -12.25 9.68 6.20
C THR A 16 -12.85 9.14 4.90
N LEU A 17 -12.93 7.82 4.75
CA LEU A 17 -13.54 7.17 3.59
C LEU A 17 -15.06 7.35 3.62
N VAL A 18 -15.67 7.76 2.51
CA VAL A 18 -17.12 7.90 2.38
C VAL A 18 -17.63 6.91 1.34
N VAL A 19 -18.57 6.06 1.76
CA VAL A 19 -19.20 5.02 0.94
C VAL A 19 -20.72 5.20 0.98
N ASP A 20 -21.37 5.08 -0.17
CA ASP A 20 -22.83 5.16 -0.25
C ASP A 20 -23.54 3.88 0.21
N SER A 21 -24.87 3.92 0.26
CA SER A 21 -25.67 2.78 0.72
C SER A 21 -25.61 1.55 -0.19
N GLU A 22 -25.08 1.68 -1.42
CA GLU A 22 -24.91 0.61 -2.40
C GLU A 22 -23.49 0.05 -2.43
N GLY A 23 -22.56 0.61 -1.63
CA GLY A 23 -21.18 0.16 -1.55
C GLY A 23 -20.24 0.83 -2.55
N TYR A 24 -20.60 1.98 -3.13
CA TYR A 24 -19.70 2.75 -4.00
C TYR A 24 -18.97 3.85 -3.23
N ILE A 25 -17.69 4.04 -3.57
CA ILE A 25 -16.84 5.04 -2.91
C ILE A 25 -17.16 6.43 -3.47
N CYS A 26 -17.73 7.29 -2.63
CA CYS A 26 -17.98 8.70 -2.91
C CYS A 26 -16.69 9.51 -2.90
N GLY A 27 -15.72 9.12 -2.07
CA GLY A 27 -14.41 9.75 -1.96
C GLY A 27 -13.89 9.74 -0.53
N ARG A 28 -13.01 10.68 -0.22
CA ARG A 28 -12.52 10.98 1.12
C ARG A 28 -12.85 12.41 1.51
N VAL A 29 -13.10 12.66 2.79
CA VAL A 29 -13.43 14.00 3.30
C VAL A 29 -12.25 14.96 3.10
N ALA A 30 -12.51 16.08 2.44
CA ALA A 30 -11.56 17.15 2.18
C ALA A 30 -11.69 18.30 3.18
N SER A 31 -12.93 18.72 3.45
CA SER A 31 -13.29 19.84 4.32
C SER A 31 -14.80 19.89 4.52
N PHE A 32 -15.27 20.75 5.42
CA PHE A 32 -16.70 21.05 5.57
C PHE A 32 -17.01 22.49 5.15
N GLU A 33 -18.21 22.68 4.63
CA GLU A 33 -18.81 23.99 4.36
C GLU A 33 -20.05 24.11 5.25
N ILE A 34 -19.95 24.97 6.26
CA ILE A 34 -21.03 25.21 7.22
C ILE A 34 -21.87 26.37 6.71
N ALA A 35 -23.09 26.06 6.28
CA ALA A 35 -24.14 27.04 5.98
C ALA A 35 -25.07 27.21 7.21
N PRO A 36 -25.86 28.29 7.28
CA PRO A 36 -26.76 28.53 8.41
C PRO A 36 -27.78 27.42 8.70
N ASP A 37 -28.17 26.68 7.66
CA ASP A 37 -29.21 25.65 7.68
C ASP A 37 -28.68 24.23 7.44
N LYS A 38 -27.44 24.09 6.94
CA LYS A 38 -26.88 22.81 6.50
C LYS A 38 -25.36 22.74 6.64
N VAL A 39 -24.85 21.53 6.82
CA VAL A 39 -23.41 21.26 6.79
C VAL A 39 -23.11 20.39 5.57
N MET A 40 -22.26 20.89 4.68
CA MET A 40 -21.90 20.21 3.44
C MET A 40 -20.48 19.66 3.52
N MET A 41 -20.31 18.38 3.24
CA MET A 41 -19.03 17.68 3.25
C MET A 41 -18.42 17.68 1.84
N ARG A 42 -17.27 18.34 1.67
CA ARG A 42 -16.50 18.32 0.42
C ARG A 42 -15.66 17.06 0.37
N LEU A 43 -15.68 16.37 -0.77
CA LEU A 43 -14.94 15.13 -0.97
C LEU A 43 -13.83 15.29 -2.01
N TYR A 44 -12.84 14.41 -1.96
CA TYR A 44 -11.87 14.21 -3.04
C TYR A 44 -11.72 12.71 -3.35
N LYS A 45 -11.29 12.39 -4.58
CA LYS A 45 -10.89 11.04 -4.98
C LYS A 45 -9.42 11.02 -5.35
N GLU A 46 -8.72 9.94 -5.04
CA GLU A 46 -7.39 9.70 -5.58
C GLU A 46 -7.54 9.14 -6.99
N VAL A 47 -6.99 9.85 -7.97
CA VAL A 47 -6.93 9.41 -9.37
C VAL A 47 -5.48 9.07 -9.68
N VAL A 48 -5.26 7.88 -10.24
CA VAL A 48 -3.97 7.48 -10.76
C VAL A 48 -3.85 8.06 -12.17
N GLU A 49 -2.99 9.06 -12.35
CA GLU A 49 -2.63 9.58 -13.66
C GLU A 49 -1.36 8.87 -14.13
N GLU A 50 -1.44 8.19 -15.27
CA GLU A 50 -0.26 7.74 -16.00
C GLU A 50 0.35 8.95 -16.72
N ARG A 51 1.61 9.25 -16.40
CA ARG A 51 2.38 10.28 -17.11
C ARG A 51 3.60 9.64 -17.72
N GLU A 52 3.78 9.87 -19.01
CA GLU A 52 5.06 9.61 -19.66
C GLU A 52 6.06 10.67 -19.20
N VAL A 53 7.06 10.23 -18.45
CA VAL A 53 8.19 11.05 -18.02
C VAL A 53 9.46 10.52 -18.67
N VAL A 54 10.48 11.37 -18.79
CA VAL A 54 11.75 10.94 -19.38
C VAL A 54 12.38 9.88 -18.48
N ASP A 55 12.79 8.77 -19.09
CA ASP A 55 13.59 7.78 -18.41
C ASP A 55 15.04 8.27 -18.35
N VAL A 56 15.32 9.09 -17.34
CA VAL A 56 16.63 9.72 -17.11
C VAL A 56 17.76 8.68 -17.08
N GLU A 57 17.52 7.53 -16.46
CA GLU A 57 18.55 6.50 -16.33
C GLU A 57 18.86 5.87 -17.68
N ARG A 58 17.82 5.50 -18.43
CA ARG A 58 17.99 4.96 -19.78
C ARG A 58 18.59 5.99 -20.75
N LEU A 59 18.21 7.26 -20.64
CA LEU A 59 18.77 8.35 -21.43
C LEU A 59 20.27 8.52 -21.16
N LYS A 60 20.71 8.44 -19.90
CA LYS A 60 22.14 8.45 -19.56
C LYS A 60 22.87 7.26 -20.18
N GLN A 61 22.28 6.07 -20.15
CA GLN A 61 22.87 4.87 -20.75
C GLN A 61 23.02 5.01 -22.26
N GLU A 62 22.02 5.51 -22.96
CA GLU A 62 22.08 5.76 -24.41
C GLU A 62 23.11 6.83 -24.77
N LEU A 63 23.18 7.92 -24.00
CA LEU A 63 24.22 8.94 -24.14
C LEU A 63 25.63 8.38 -23.93
N MET A 64 25.81 7.54 -22.90
CA MET A 64 27.09 6.87 -22.64
C MET A 64 27.46 5.89 -23.76
N LEU A 65 26.50 5.11 -24.26
CA LEU A 65 26.70 4.21 -25.37
C LEU A 65 27.10 4.97 -26.63
N ARG A 66 26.43 6.09 -26.92
CA ARG A 66 26.73 6.91 -28.11
C ARG A 66 28.10 7.58 -28.05
N LEU A 67 28.50 8.08 -26.88
CA LEU A 67 29.72 8.89 -26.73
C LEU A 67 30.96 8.08 -26.37
N PHE A 68 30.78 6.94 -25.69
CA PHE A 68 31.87 6.13 -25.16
C PHE A 68 31.82 4.67 -25.64
N GLY A 69 30.78 4.25 -26.37
CA GLY A 69 30.63 2.89 -26.90
C GLY A 69 30.28 1.83 -25.86
N ARG A 70 30.07 2.21 -24.59
CA ARG A 70 29.76 1.31 -23.47
C ARG A 70 29.02 2.03 -22.36
N VAL A 71 28.23 1.28 -21.61
CA VAL A 71 27.54 1.75 -20.41
C VAL A 71 28.36 1.35 -19.19
N ASP A 72 28.92 2.33 -18.48
CA ASP A 72 29.66 2.12 -17.23
C ASP A 72 29.41 3.33 -16.31
N PRO A 73 28.89 3.13 -15.07
CA PRO A 73 28.66 4.22 -14.13
C PRO A 73 29.88 5.10 -13.85
N ARG A 74 31.10 4.55 -14.00
CA ARG A 74 32.35 5.31 -13.85
C ARG A 74 32.56 6.36 -14.95
N LEU A 75 31.81 6.29 -16.05
CA LEU A 75 31.84 7.25 -17.15
C LEU A 75 30.84 8.40 -16.98
N GLU A 76 29.92 8.31 -16.03
CA GLU A 76 28.92 9.35 -15.77
C GLU A 76 29.55 10.73 -15.47
N PRO A 77 30.63 10.85 -14.66
CA PRO A 77 31.30 12.14 -14.47
C PRO A 77 31.90 12.71 -15.77
N LYS A 78 32.38 11.83 -16.67
CA LYS A 78 32.93 12.24 -17.98
C LYS A 78 31.83 12.67 -18.94
N LEU A 79 30.67 12.01 -18.89
CA LEU A 79 29.46 12.44 -19.61
C LEU A 79 29.11 13.87 -19.21
N TYR A 80 29.04 14.15 -17.91
CA TYR A 80 28.70 15.47 -17.40
C TYR A 80 29.72 16.55 -17.75
N GLN A 81 31.02 16.25 -17.71
CA GLN A 81 32.04 17.19 -18.18
C GLN A 81 31.88 17.54 -19.66
N ARG A 82 31.56 16.54 -20.49
CA ARG A 82 31.35 16.75 -21.93
C ARG A 82 30.09 17.56 -22.21
N MET A 83 29.00 17.26 -21.53
CA MET A 83 27.76 18.03 -21.58
C MET A 83 27.99 19.50 -21.21
N ARG A 84 28.72 19.79 -20.12
CA ARG A 84 29.01 21.17 -19.73
C ARG A 84 29.80 21.92 -20.80
N LYS A 85 30.75 21.25 -21.45
CA LYS A 85 31.54 21.84 -22.53
C LYS A 85 30.69 22.13 -23.77
N ASP A 86 29.89 21.16 -24.19
CA ASP A 86 29.11 21.25 -25.43
C ASP A 86 27.89 22.18 -25.30
N LEU A 87 27.21 22.15 -24.14
CA LEU A 87 26.09 23.03 -23.81
C LEU A 87 26.54 24.38 -23.22
N ARG A 88 27.85 24.62 -23.07
CA ARG A 88 28.44 25.84 -22.46
C ARG A 88 27.88 26.17 -21.08
N LEU A 89 27.66 25.14 -20.26
CA LEU A 89 27.17 25.30 -18.89
C LEU A 89 28.35 25.63 -17.93
N PRO A 90 28.11 26.44 -16.88
CA PRO A 90 29.09 26.68 -15.84
C PRO A 90 29.56 25.38 -15.15
N SER A 91 30.82 25.37 -14.68
CA SER A 91 31.46 24.16 -14.13
C SER A 91 30.82 23.64 -12.84
N ASP A 92 30.14 24.52 -12.11
CA ASP A 92 29.45 24.28 -10.84
C ASP A 92 27.96 23.92 -11.02
N THR A 93 27.42 24.02 -12.23
CA THR A 93 26.00 23.73 -12.49
C THR A 93 25.72 22.23 -12.34
N VAL A 94 24.69 21.90 -11.58
CA VAL A 94 24.15 20.54 -11.44
C VAL A 94 23.39 20.21 -12.72
N ILE A 95 23.75 19.09 -13.36
CA ILE A 95 23.11 18.65 -14.59
C ILE A 95 21.75 18.04 -14.25
N GLY A 96 20.69 18.68 -14.72
CA GLY A 96 19.32 18.23 -14.55
C GLY A 96 18.80 17.39 -15.72
N GLU A 97 17.57 16.91 -15.59
CA GLU A 97 16.83 16.22 -16.66
C GLU A 97 16.77 17.05 -17.95
N THR A 98 16.49 18.35 -17.82
CA THR A 98 16.40 19.28 -18.95
C THR A 98 17.70 19.34 -19.76
N ASP A 99 18.85 19.31 -19.08
CA ASP A 99 20.16 19.36 -19.73
C ASP A 99 20.46 18.05 -20.48
N LEU A 100 20.09 16.90 -19.89
CA LEU A 100 20.21 15.59 -20.54
C LEU A 100 19.34 15.51 -21.80
N VAL A 101 18.11 15.99 -21.72
CA VAL A 101 17.18 16.07 -22.86
C VAL A 101 17.72 16.99 -23.95
N ASN A 102 18.20 18.18 -23.59
CA ASN A 102 18.77 19.14 -24.54
C ASN A 102 20.00 18.56 -25.24
N TYR A 103 20.85 17.86 -24.50
CA TYR A 103 22.03 17.22 -25.06
C TYR A 103 21.70 16.03 -25.97
N ALA A 104 20.72 15.21 -25.58
CA ALA A 104 20.21 14.11 -26.42
C ALA A 104 19.64 14.63 -27.74
N ARG A 105 18.87 15.74 -27.70
CA ARG A 105 18.38 16.43 -28.90
C ARG A 105 19.50 16.96 -29.79
N LEU A 106 20.55 17.54 -29.20
CA LEU A 106 21.73 18.02 -29.94
C LEU A 106 22.43 16.87 -30.67
N LEU A 107 22.44 15.67 -30.07
CA LEU A 107 22.99 14.46 -30.65
C LEU A 107 22.01 13.68 -31.55
N ALA A 108 20.80 14.22 -31.77
CA ALA A 108 19.70 13.59 -32.51
C ALA A 108 19.39 12.16 -32.02
N LEU A 109 19.44 11.95 -30.70
CA LEU A 109 19.04 10.71 -30.05
C LEU A 109 17.56 10.77 -29.68
N ASP A 110 16.89 9.63 -29.79
CA ASP A 110 15.54 9.47 -29.25
C ASP A 110 15.57 9.61 -27.72
N ILE A 111 14.54 10.24 -27.16
CA ILE A 111 14.45 10.45 -25.72
C ILE A 111 13.61 9.31 -25.15
N PRO A 112 14.20 8.35 -24.42
CA PRO A 112 13.44 7.26 -23.84
C PRO A 112 12.49 7.81 -22.77
N THR A 113 11.23 7.39 -22.84
CA THR A 113 10.21 7.70 -21.85
C THR A 113 9.82 6.44 -21.07
N LYS A 114 9.34 6.65 -19.84
CA LYS A 114 8.72 5.62 -19.01
C LYS A 114 7.39 6.14 -18.48
N VAL A 115 6.42 5.24 -18.37
CA VAL A 115 5.13 5.56 -17.76
C VAL A 115 5.30 5.52 -16.24
N VAL A 116 5.06 6.64 -15.58
CA VAL A 116 5.01 6.74 -14.12
C VAL A 116 3.59 7.04 -13.70
N THR A 117 3.05 6.20 -12.82
CA THR A 117 1.76 6.39 -12.19
C THR A 117 1.90 7.39 -11.04
N THR A 118 1.28 8.56 -11.16
CA THR A 118 1.23 9.56 -10.08
C THR A 118 -0.18 9.60 -9.51
N LYS A 119 -0.30 9.50 -8.18
CA LYS A 119 -1.58 9.69 -7.49
C LYS A 119 -1.86 11.19 -7.33
N ARG A 120 -3.04 11.65 -7.75
CA ARG A 120 -3.49 13.04 -7.57
C ARG A 120 -4.84 13.06 -6.87
N LYS A 121 -4.99 13.94 -5.88
CA LYS A 121 -6.29 14.23 -5.27
C LYS A 121 -7.11 15.11 -6.23
N LYS A 122 -8.22 14.58 -6.74
CA LYS A 122 -9.19 15.32 -7.57
C LYS A 122 -10.42 15.63 -6.71
N PRO A 123 -10.85 16.90 -6.59
CA PRO A 123 -12.05 17.23 -5.84
C PRO A 123 -13.28 16.61 -6.50
N VAL A 124 -14.22 16.19 -5.67
CA VAL A 124 -15.57 15.81 -6.08
C VAL A 124 -16.38 17.08 -6.20
N GLU A 125 -17.03 17.27 -7.36
CA GLU A 125 -17.70 18.52 -7.74
C GLU A 125 -18.86 18.86 -6.79
N GLU A 126 -19.70 17.88 -6.50
CA GLU A 126 -20.86 18.03 -5.63
C GLU A 126 -20.52 17.60 -4.20
N PRO A 127 -20.76 18.47 -3.20
CA PRO A 127 -20.59 18.08 -1.80
C PRO A 127 -21.75 17.20 -1.34
N VAL A 128 -21.53 16.44 -0.27
CA VAL A 128 -22.53 15.57 0.37
C VAL A 128 -23.12 16.28 1.58
N ASP A 129 -24.44 16.31 1.71
CA ASP A 129 -25.10 16.86 2.90
C ASP A 129 -24.86 15.94 4.10
N LEU A 130 -24.43 16.49 5.25
CA LEU A 130 -24.13 15.72 6.46
C LEU A 130 -25.35 14.93 6.95
N ASP A 131 -26.58 15.40 6.69
CA ASP A 131 -27.81 14.70 7.06
C ASP A 131 -27.96 13.31 6.37
N MET A 132 -27.25 13.12 5.26
CA MET A 132 -27.22 11.88 4.49
C MET A 132 -26.36 10.80 5.16
N VAL A 133 -25.58 11.14 6.18
CA VAL A 133 -24.76 10.18 6.93
C VAL A 133 -25.66 9.26 7.76
N ASP A 134 -25.46 7.95 7.58
CA ASP A 134 -26.09 6.89 8.37
C ASP A 134 -25.31 6.67 9.67
N CYS A 135 -24.06 6.28 9.53
CA CYS A 135 -23.17 6.02 10.65
C CYS A 135 -21.71 6.28 10.27
N MET A 136 -20.88 6.42 11.30
CA MET A 136 -19.43 6.58 11.18
C MET A 136 -18.75 5.71 12.24
N ASN A 137 -17.63 5.09 11.86
CA ASN A 137 -16.75 4.44 12.80
C ASN A 137 -15.28 4.63 12.47
N GLU A 138 -14.47 4.33 13.48
CA GLU A 138 -13.03 4.29 13.38
C GLU A 138 -12.53 2.91 13.82
N THR A 139 -11.60 2.38 13.04
CA THR A 139 -10.86 1.16 13.35
C THR A 139 -9.37 1.44 13.14
N PRO A 140 -8.47 0.56 13.60
CA PRO A 140 -7.05 0.69 13.28
C PRO A 140 -6.76 0.71 11.76
N LEU A 141 -7.67 0.17 10.93
CA LEU A 141 -7.56 0.20 9.46
C LEU A 141 -7.97 1.55 8.85
N GLY A 142 -8.57 2.44 9.63
CA GLY A 142 -9.02 3.76 9.23
C GLY A 142 -10.47 4.06 9.60
N LYS A 143 -10.90 5.25 9.19
CA LYS A 143 -12.24 5.80 9.42
C LYS A 143 -13.11 5.60 8.19
N CYS A 144 -14.39 5.31 8.41
CA CYS A 144 -15.39 5.21 7.35
C CYS A 144 -16.73 5.83 7.76
N ILE A 145 -17.38 6.45 6.79
CA ILE A 145 -18.74 6.99 6.84
C ILE A 145 -19.58 6.23 5.83
N LEU A 146 -20.72 5.71 6.27
CA LEU A 146 -21.75 5.15 5.39
C LEU A 146 -22.86 6.17 5.19
N LEU A 147 -23.29 6.37 3.94
CA LEU A 147 -24.46 7.20 3.62
C LEU A 147 -25.74 6.36 3.61
N LYS A 148 -26.88 6.98 3.96
CA LYS A 148 -28.22 6.38 3.90
C LYS A 148 -28.71 6.19 2.47
N THR A 149 -28.22 7.03 1.55
CA THR A 149 -28.71 7.15 0.17
C THR A 149 -27.65 6.69 -0.83
N PRO A 150 -28.07 6.21 -2.02
CA PRO A 150 -27.20 5.68 -3.06
C PRO A 150 -26.52 6.79 -3.89
N TRP A 151 -25.89 7.76 -3.21
CA TRP A 151 -25.45 9.03 -3.80
C TRP A 151 -24.46 8.86 -4.97
N GLU A 152 -23.46 8.00 -4.81
CA GLU A 152 -22.46 7.78 -5.87
C GLU A 152 -23.00 6.84 -6.95
N ALA A 153 -23.81 5.85 -6.60
CA ALA A 153 -24.49 4.98 -7.55
C ALA A 153 -25.40 5.79 -8.51
N GLU A 154 -26.21 6.69 -7.97
CA GLU A 154 -27.08 7.59 -8.74
C GLU A 154 -26.26 8.50 -9.66
N ARG A 155 -25.19 9.10 -9.13
CA ARG A 155 -24.28 9.95 -9.90
C ARG A 155 -23.59 9.22 -11.05
N ARG A 156 -23.28 7.93 -10.87
CA ARG A 156 -22.75 7.05 -11.93
C ARG A 156 -23.83 6.50 -12.87
N GLY A 157 -25.12 6.73 -12.58
CA GLY A 157 -26.24 6.19 -13.36
C GLY A 157 -26.36 4.66 -13.26
N LEU A 158 -25.95 4.08 -12.14
CA LEU A 158 -25.97 2.63 -11.92
C LEU A 158 -27.36 2.16 -11.47
N PRO A 159 -27.79 0.95 -11.88
CA PRO A 159 -29.08 0.40 -11.45
C PRO A 159 -29.05 0.02 -9.97
N LEU A 160 -30.03 0.52 -9.21
CA LEU A 160 -30.23 0.14 -7.82
C LEU A 160 -30.94 -1.22 -7.78
N MET A 161 -30.30 -2.20 -7.15
CA MET A 161 -30.82 -3.57 -7.08
C MET A 161 -31.25 -3.92 -5.66
N ASP A 162 -32.43 -4.52 -5.49
CA ASP A 162 -32.91 -4.97 -4.17
C ASP A 162 -32.21 -6.24 -3.66
N PHE A 163 -31.38 -6.88 -4.49
CA PHE A 163 -30.66 -8.10 -4.16
C PHE A 163 -29.15 -7.96 -4.44
N VAL A 164 -28.34 -8.79 -3.77
CA VAL A 164 -26.89 -8.84 -3.99
C VAL A 164 -26.55 -9.88 -5.06
N PRO A 165 -26.10 -9.48 -6.26
CA PRO A 165 -25.78 -10.41 -7.33
C PRO A 165 -24.57 -11.27 -6.94
N TYR A 166 -24.60 -12.56 -7.29
CA TYR A 166 -23.44 -13.42 -7.11
C TYR A 166 -22.26 -12.91 -7.95
N LYS A 167 -21.08 -12.91 -7.34
CA LYS A 167 -19.81 -12.55 -7.98
C LYS A 167 -18.94 -13.78 -8.14
N SER A 168 -17.83 -13.64 -8.87
CA SER A 168 -16.73 -14.60 -8.90
C SER A 168 -15.66 -14.23 -7.87
N THR A 169 -14.82 -15.18 -7.47
CA THR A 169 -13.65 -14.91 -6.61
C THR A 169 -12.74 -13.83 -7.20
N ALA A 170 -12.59 -13.77 -8.52
CA ALA A 170 -11.76 -12.76 -9.18
C ALA A 170 -12.33 -11.34 -9.02
N GLU A 171 -13.65 -11.18 -9.04
CA GLU A 171 -14.30 -9.89 -8.87
C GLU A 171 -14.22 -9.36 -7.44
N ILE A 172 -14.32 -10.24 -6.44
CA ILE A 172 -14.39 -9.81 -5.02
C ILE A 172 -13.03 -9.74 -4.32
N ARG A 173 -12.01 -10.41 -4.86
CA ARG A 173 -10.73 -10.57 -4.16
C ARG A 173 -10.05 -9.22 -3.96
N GLY A 174 -9.73 -8.90 -2.72
CA GLY A 174 -9.12 -7.63 -2.34
C GLY A 174 -10.10 -6.46 -2.23
N MET A 175 -11.41 -6.69 -2.38
CA MET A 175 -12.40 -5.66 -2.04
C MET A 175 -12.38 -5.40 -0.54
N LEU A 176 -12.44 -4.13 -0.15
CA LEU A 176 -12.59 -3.71 1.23
C LEU A 176 -13.93 -4.21 1.78
N VAL A 177 -13.94 -4.69 3.00
CA VAL A 177 -15.15 -5.16 3.69
C VAL A 177 -15.46 -4.25 4.86
N ILE A 178 -16.69 -3.76 4.90
CA ILE A 178 -17.21 -2.82 5.89
C ILE A 178 -18.46 -3.43 6.51
N ASP A 179 -18.60 -3.33 7.84
CA ASP A 179 -19.81 -3.80 8.50
C ASP A 179 -20.95 -2.77 8.50
N SER A 180 -22.08 -3.10 9.13
CA SER A 180 -23.24 -2.22 9.19
C SER A 180 -23.02 -0.95 10.03
N ASP A 181 -22.00 -0.94 10.89
CA ASP A 181 -21.71 0.16 11.81
C ASP A 181 -20.59 1.07 11.25
N ALA A 182 -20.25 0.92 9.96
CA ALA A 182 -19.15 1.59 9.28
C ALA A 182 -17.74 1.22 9.77
N LYS A 183 -17.56 0.04 10.38
CA LYS A 183 -16.20 -0.45 10.74
C LYS A 183 -15.55 -1.10 9.54
N ILE A 184 -14.32 -0.69 9.23
CA ILE A 184 -13.48 -1.37 8.24
C ILE A 184 -12.97 -2.67 8.87
N ILE A 185 -13.31 -3.81 8.27
CA ILE A 185 -12.98 -5.13 8.80
C ILE A 185 -11.66 -5.66 8.24
N GLY A 186 -11.39 -5.38 6.96
CA GLY A 186 -10.30 -5.95 6.19
C GLY A 186 -10.74 -6.21 4.76
N HIS A 187 -10.34 -7.34 4.18
CA HIS A 187 -10.51 -7.60 2.75
C HIS A 187 -11.16 -8.95 2.45
N ALA A 188 -11.93 -8.99 1.36
CA ALA A 188 -12.50 -10.22 0.84
C ALA A 188 -11.42 -11.10 0.18
N GLU A 189 -11.34 -12.38 0.55
CA GLU A 189 -10.36 -13.31 0.01
C GLU A 189 -10.92 -14.10 -1.18
N ARG A 190 -12.06 -14.78 -0.98
CA ARG A 190 -12.63 -15.71 -1.96
C ARG A 190 -14.07 -16.11 -1.64
N ILE A 191 -14.74 -16.63 -2.65
CA ILE A 191 -16.07 -17.23 -2.51
C ILE A 191 -15.94 -18.69 -2.08
N LEU A 192 -16.85 -19.11 -1.21
CA LEU A 192 -16.99 -20.48 -0.72
C LEU A 192 -18.24 -21.11 -1.33
N ILE A 193 -18.09 -22.28 -1.93
CA ILE A 193 -19.22 -23.00 -2.53
C ILE A 193 -19.93 -23.80 -1.44
N GLY A 194 -21.19 -23.44 -1.20
CA GLY A 194 -22.06 -24.06 -0.21
C GLY A 194 -23.53 -23.71 -0.49
N LYS A 195 -24.43 -24.17 0.39
CA LYS A 195 -25.84 -23.77 0.38
C LYS A 195 -26.17 -23.15 1.76
N PRO A 196 -26.22 -21.81 1.88
CA PRO A 196 -25.98 -20.80 0.85
C PRO A 196 -24.49 -20.66 0.47
N LEU A 197 -24.22 -19.94 -0.62
CA LEU A 197 -22.87 -19.50 -0.99
C LEU A 197 -22.25 -18.72 0.19
N GLY A 198 -20.92 -18.78 0.35
CA GLY A 198 -20.21 -18.05 1.39
C GLY A 198 -19.15 -17.11 0.84
N LEU A 199 -18.71 -16.18 1.67
CA LEU A 199 -17.60 -15.25 1.44
C LEU A 199 -16.59 -15.42 2.57
N ARG A 200 -15.33 -15.65 2.24
CA ARG A 200 -14.23 -15.62 3.20
C ARG A 200 -13.63 -14.22 3.26
N ILE A 201 -13.52 -13.69 4.47
CA ILE A 201 -12.97 -12.37 4.77
C ILE A 201 -11.70 -12.55 5.60
N ALA A 202 -10.63 -11.86 5.22
CA ALA A 202 -9.48 -11.63 6.07
C ALA A 202 -9.82 -10.48 7.02
N VAL A 203 -9.96 -10.78 8.31
CA VAL A 203 -10.16 -9.76 9.33
C VAL A 203 -8.80 -9.26 9.76
N GLU A 204 -8.58 -7.96 9.60
CA GLU A 204 -7.28 -7.32 9.71
C GLU A 204 -7.28 -6.25 10.81
N THR A 205 -6.11 -5.95 11.33
CA THR A 205 -5.90 -4.85 12.27
C THR A 205 -4.50 -4.27 12.07
N VAL A 206 -4.23 -3.10 12.62
CA VAL A 206 -2.89 -2.53 12.66
C VAL A 206 -2.25 -2.87 14.00
N LYS A 207 -1.06 -3.47 13.99
CA LYS A 207 -0.24 -3.69 15.18
C LYS A 207 1.10 -3.00 15.04
N GLU A 208 1.57 -2.41 16.14
CA GLU A 208 2.97 -2.03 16.27
C GLU A 208 3.83 -3.30 16.37
N VAL A 209 4.66 -3.53 15.36
CA VAL A 209 5.68 -4.58 15.39
C VAL A 209 7.02 -3.92 15.68
N GLU A 210 7.70 -4.39 16.73
CA GLU A 210 9.07 -4.00 17.00
C GLU A 210 10.00 -4.80 16.09
N GLU A 211 10.58 -4.14 15.09
CA GLU A 211 11.64 -4.72 14.28
C GLU A 211 12.99 -4.12 14.64
N VAL A 212 14.05 -4.91 14.44
CA VAL A 212 15.42 -4.39 14.57
C VAL A 212 15.66 -3.38 13.46
N ASP A 213 15.98 -2.15 13.86
CA ASP A 213 16.47 -1.11 12.97
C ASP A 213 17.86 -1.50 12.49
N PHE A 214 17.88 -2.25 11.40
CA PHE A 214 19.12 -2.73 10.81
C PHE A 214 20.01 -1.56 10.37
N GLN A 215 19.43 -0.44 9.93
CA GLN A 215 20.22 0.69 9.48
C GLN A 215 20.95 1.36 10.65
N ALA A 216 20.25 1.59 11.77
CA ALA A 216 20.85 2.12 12.99
C ALA A 216 21.87 1.12 13.59
N LEU A 217 21.56 -0.18 13.60
CA LEU A 217 22.48 -1.23 14.03
C LEU A 217 23.74 -1.25 13.15
N TYR A 218 23.57 -1.21 11.83
CA TYR A 218 24.69 -1.26 10.90
C TYR A 218 25.55 0.00 10.98
N GLN A 219 24.93 1.18 11.17
CA GLN A 219 25.67 2.42 11.41
C GLN A 219 26.46 2.39 12.72
N SER A 220 25.88 1.89 13.82
CA SER A 220 26.59 1.78 15.11
C SER A 220 27.77 0.81 15.02
N LEU A 221 27.59 -0.32 14.35
CA LEU A 221 28.64 -1.28 14.07
C LEU A 221 29.73 -0.67 13.17
N LEU A 222 29.36 0.07 12.13
CA LEU A 222 30.32 0.74 11.25
C LEU A 222 31.08 1.87 11.95
N ALA A 223 30.49 2.57 12.92
CA ALA A 223 31.20 3.56 13.74
C ALA A 223 32.38 2.91 14.49
N TYR A 224 32.18 1.69 15.00
CA TYR A 224 33.23 0.93 15.68
C TYR A 224 34.25 0.30 14.69
N TYR A 225 33.78 -0.39 13.66
CA TYR A 225 34.64 -1.14 12.73
C TYR A 225 35.25 -0.28 11.61
N LYS A 226 34.74 0.93 11.40
CA LYS A 226 35.11 1.95 10.38
C LYS A 226 34.95 1.54 8.92
N LYS A 227 35.10 0.25 8.59
CA LYS A 227 35.02 -0.29 7.23
C LYS A 227 34.08 -1.50 7.18
N PRO A 228 33.15 -1.57 6.20
CA PRO A 228 32.24 -2.70 6.02
C PRO A 228 32.93 -4.06 5.94
N GLY A 229 34.03 -4.13 5.19
CA GLY A 229 34.77 -5.39 5.02
C GLY A 229 35.39 -5.96 6.29
N LYS A 230 35.66 -5.13 7.32
CA LYS A 230 36.14 -5.62 8.62
C LYS A 230 35.02 -6.23 9.46
N LEU A 231 33.85 -5.59 9.44
CA LEU A 231 32.64 -6.10 10.09
C LEU A 231 32.23 -7.45 9.49
N VAL A 232 32.12 -7.53 8.15
CA VAL A 232 31.75 -8.76 7.45
C VAL A 232 32.71 -9.92 7.77
N LYS A 233 34.03 -9.68 7.75
CA LYS A 233 35.02 -10.71 8.12
C LYS A 233 34.90 -11.16 9.58
N ARG A 234 34.55 -10.25 10.47
CA ARG A 234 34.36 -10.55 11.90
C ARG A 234 33.11 -11.40 12.10
N VAL A 235 31.98 -11.00 11.52
CA VAL A 235 30.70 -11.72 11.57
C VAL A 235 30.86 -13.11 10.97
N ALA A 236 31.48 -13.22 9.79
CA ALA A 236 31.75 -14.48 9.10
C ALA A 236 32.55 -15.46 9.97
N ARG A 237 33.63 -14.97 10.61
CA ARG A 237 34.46 -15.79 11.49
C ARG A 237 33.72 -16.25 12.74
N ASP A 238 32.97 -15.36 13.38
CA ASP A 238 32.29 -15.66 14.65
C ASP A 238 31.06 -16.57 14.45
N LEU A 239 30.43 -16.52 13.26
CA LEU A 239 29.34 -17.42 12.87
C LEU A 239 29.80 -18.69 12.13
N GLY A 240 31.08 -18.78 11.74
CA GLY A 240 31.62 -19.92 10.99
C GLY A 240 31.11 -20.03 9.55
N ILE A 241 30.71 -18.91 8.93
CA ILE A 241 30.19 -18.86 7.55
C ILE A 241 31.15 -18.15 6.61
N SER A 242 30.96 -18.28 5.29
CA SER A 242 31.76 -17.53 4.32
C SER A 242 31.37 -16.03 4.33
N PRO A 243 32.31 -15.11 4.06
CA PRO A 243 32.03 -13.66 4.01
C PRO A 243 30.93 -13.26 3.03
N GLU A 244 30.71 -14.06 1.98
CA GLU A 244 29.70 -13.83 0.94
C GLU A 244 28.27 -14.16 1.43
N MET A 245 28.14 -15.00 2.47
CA MET A 245 26.86 -15.36 3.08
C MET A 245 26.42 -14.41 4.19
N VAL A 246 27.22 -13.38 4.49
CA VAL A 246 26.88 -12.40 5.53
C VAL A 246 25.86 -11.40 4.99
N GLY A 247 24.59 -11.66 5.29
CA GLY A 247 23.48 -10.76 5.01
C GLY A 247 22.95 -10.05 6.26
N ARG A 248 21.81 -9.36 6.10
CA ARG A 248 21.08 -8.65 7.16
C ARG A 248 20.82 -9.53 8.37
N GLU A 249 20.23 -10.70 8.13
CA GLU A 249 19.81 -11.64 9.18
C GLU A 249 21.01 -12.16 9.98
N GLN A 250 22.13 -12.44 9.31
CA GLN A 250 23.34 -12.95 9.93
C GLN A 250 24.02 -11.90 10.82
N ILE A 251 24.01 -10.63 10.41
CA ILE A 251 24.54 -9.53 11.23
C ILE A 251 23.66 -9.31 12.48
N ILE A 252 22.33 -9.36 12.33
CA ILE A 252 21.39 -9.24 13.46
C ILE A 252 21.60 -10.40 14.44
N ALA A 253 21.60 -11.64 13.96
CA ALA A 253 21.80 -12.83 14.79
C ALA A 253 23.17 -12.83 15.49
N TRP A 254 24.22 -12.35 14.81
CA TRP A 254 25.55 -12.19 15.43
C TRP A 254 25.54 -11.12 16.52
N ALA A 255 24.90 -9.98 16.28
CA ALA A 255 24.79 -8.91 17.27
C ALA A 255 23.99 -9.35 18.51
N GLU A 256 22.90 -10.09 18.28
CA GLU A 256 22.07 -10.69 19.34
C GLU A 256 22.88 -11.71 20.17
N ARG A 257 23.60 -12.62 19.51
CA ARG A 257 24.46 -13.62 20.19
C ARG A 257 25.55 -12.99 21.06
N LEU A 258 26.01 -11.80 20.71
CA LEU A 258 26.99 -11.03 21.46
C LEU A 258 26.38 -10.11 22.54
N GLY A 259 25.06 -10.07 22.65
CA GLY A 259 24.36 -9.18 23.58
C GLY A 259 24.53 -7.69 23.25
N LEU A 260 24.77 -7.37 21.98
CA LEU A 260 24.86 -5.98 21.54
C LEU A 260 23.47 -5.33 21.58
N PRO A 261 23.38 -4.02 21.89
CA PRO A 261 22.10 -3.31 21.85
C PRO A 261 21.55 -3.32 20.42
N LEU A 262 20.39 -3.95 20.25
CA LEU A 262 19.65 -3.96 19.00
C LEU A 262 18.70 -2.76 19.00
N PRO A 263 19.00 -1.68 18.25
CA PRO A 263 18.05 -0.58 18.11
C PRO A 263 16.78 -1.14 17.50
N LYS A 264 15.65 -0.83 18.13
CA LYS A 264 14.33 -1.24 17.66
C LYS A 264 13.64 -0.05 17.02
N LYS A 265 13.02 -0.28 15.88
CA LYS A 265 12.09 0.65 15.25
C LYS A 265 10.70 0.05 15.37
N LYS A 266 9.76 0.87 15.81
CA LYS A 266 8.34 0.54 15.79
C LYS A 266 7.84 0.77 14.37
N GLU A 267 7.28 -0.27 13.77
CA GLU A 267 6.57 -0.16 12.50
C GLU A 267 5.14 -0.64 12.68
N GLU A 268 4.19 0.19 12.31
CA GLU A 268 2.80 -0.21 12.20
C GLU A 268 2.64 -1.08 10.95
N ARG A 269 2.08 -2.28 11.14
CA ARG A 269 1.77 -3.19 10.03
C ARG A 269 0.34 -3.66 10.15
N VAL A 270 -0.32 -3.71 8.99
CA VAL A 270 -1.60 -4.42 8.86
C VAL A 270 -1.30 -5.91 8.99
N VAL A 271 -1.93 -6.56 9.96
CA VAL A 271 -1.79 -7.98 10.22
C VAL A 271 -3.15 -8.65 10.15
N ARG A 272 -3.18 -9.87 9.63
CA ARG A 272 -4.39 -10.70 9.62
C ARG A 272 -4.61 -11.26 11.03
N GLU A 273 -5.68 -10.84 11.69
CA GLU A 273 -6.07 -11.39 12.99
C GLU A 273 -6.69 -12.77 12.85
N MET A 274 -7.62 -12.91 11.90
CA MET A 274 -8.35 -14.15 11.67
C MET A 274 -8.97 -14.17 10.27
N THR A 275 -9.51 -15.33 9.90
CA THR A 275 -10.43 -15.45 8.76
C THR A 275 -11.83 -15.70 9.25
N LEU A 276 -12.79 -15.02 8.62
CA LEU A 276 -14.21 -15.18 8.90
C LEU A 276 -14.93 -15.63 7.64
N ASP A 277 -15.66 -16.75 7.74
CA ASP A 277 -16.51 -17.26 6.67
C ASP A 277 -17.95 -16.81 6.93
N ILE A 278 -18.51 -16.00 6.05
CA ILE A 278 -19.89 -15.49 6.18
C ILE A 278 -20.78 -16.02 5.06
N PRO A 279 -22.08 -16.27 5.31
CA PRO A 279 -23.03 -16.60 4.27
C PRO A 279 -23.30 -15.39 3.38
N TRP A 280 -23.57 -15.63 2.11
CA TRP A 280 -23.94 -14.58 1.14
C TRP A 280 -25.17 -13.78 1.58
N THR A 281 -26.06 -14.41 2.35
CA THR A 281 -27.27 -13.78 2.90
C THR A 281 -26.98 -12.71 3.96
N LEU A 282 -25.74 -12.60 4.45
CA LEU A 282 -25.30 -11.56 5.40
C LEU A 282 -24.56 -10.41 4.70
N ILE A 283 -24.51 -10.41 3.37
CA ILE A 283 -24.01 -9.29 2.57
C ILE A 283 -25.20 -8.37 2.29
N ARG A 284 -25.08 -7.10 2.66
CA ARG A 284 -26.09 -6.06 2.41
C ARG A 284 -26.01 -5.58 0.96
N LYS A 285 -24.82 -5.18 0.51
CA LYS A 285 -24.54 -4.64 -0.83
C LYS A 285 -23.09 -4.92 -1.27
N ILE A 286 -22.86 -4.88 -2.58
CA ILE A 286 -21.54 -5.00 -3.20
C ILE A 286 -21.43 -3.95 -4.32
N GLY A 287 -20.57 -2.95 -4.11
CA GLY A 287 -20.20 -1.95 -5.10
C GLY A 287 -18.69 -1.97 -5.35
N ASP A 288 -18.02 -0.85 -5.05
CA ASP A 288 -16.55 -0.78 -4.95
C ASP A 288 -16.05 -1.49 -3.66
N VAL A 289 -16.91 -1.59 -2.63
CA VAL A 289 -16.67 -2.30 -1.37
C VAL A 289 -17.80 -3.30 -1.08
N VAL A 290 -17.56 -4.23 -0.16
CA VAL A 290 -18.56 -5.16 0.36
C VAL A 290 -19.11 -4.62 1.68
N ILE A 291 -20.42 -4.38 1.76
CA ILE A 291 -21.10 -3.97 3.00
C ILE A 291 -21.80 -5.18 3.61
N LEU A 292 -21.52 -5.48 4.87
CA LEU A 292 -22.21 -6.53 5.63
C LEU A 292 -23.51 -6.01 6.23
N SER A 293 -24.46 -6.92 6.41
CA SER A 293 -25.77 -6.58 6.99
C SER A 293 -25.78 -6.49 8.52
N ARG A 294 -24.64 -6.78 9.18
CA ARG A 294 -24.52 -6.86 10.64
C ARG A 294 -23.13 -6.40 11.10
N PRO A 295 -22.99 -5.97 12.37
CA PRO A 295 -21.70 -5.63 12.96
C PRO A 295 -20.79 -6.85 13.05
N ILE A 296 -19.47 -6.64 12.92
CA ILE A 296 -18.49 -7.72 13.00
C ILE A 296 -18.52 -8.47 14.34
N GLU A 297 -18.85 -7.78 15.44
CA GLU A 297 -18.95 -8.39 16.77
C GLU A 297 -20.05 -9.46 16.85
N GLU A 298 -21.20 -9.23 16.21
CA GLU A 298 -22.28 -10.21 16.16
C GLU A 298 -21.90 -11.43 15.32
N LEU A 299 -21.19 -11.20 14.21
CA LEU A 299 -20.75 -12.24 13.30
C LEU A 299 -19.68 -13.13 13.94
N ARG A 300 -18.81 -12.55 14.77
CA ARG A 300 -17.81 -13.29 15.58
C ARG A 300 -18.48 -14.16 16.65
N MET A 301 -19.47 -13.62 17.38
CA MET A 301 -20.12 -14.34 18.48
C MET A 301 -20.99 -15.53 18.03
N ARG A 302 -21.55 -15.49 16.82
CA ARG A 302 -22.41 -16.57 16.30
C ARG A 302 -21.66 -17.79 15.76
N GLY A 303 -20.34 -17.88 15.97
CA GLY A 303 -19.58 -19.12 15.80
C GLY A 303 -19.74 -19.74 14.41
N MET A 304 -19.34 -19.01 13.37
CA MET A 304 -19.15 -19.63 12.05
C MET A 304 -17.80 -20.35 12.04
N PRO A 305 -17.72 -21.58 11.52
CA PRO A 305 -16.56 -22.45 11.71
C PRO A 305 -15.26 -21.77 11.25
N VAL A 306 -14.37 -21.55 12.20
CA VAL A 306 -13.01 -21.07 11.97
C VAL A 306 -12.25 -22.17 11.24
N ALA A 307 -12.07 -22.04 9.93
CA ALA A 307 -11.01 -22.77 9.26
C ALA A 307 -9.68 -22.16 9.70
N THR A 308 -9.01 -22.80 10.66
CA THR A 308 -7.61 -22.52 10.98
C THR A 308 -6.78 -22.75 9.70
N GLY A 309 -6.53 -21.68 8.95
CA GLY A 309 -5.56 -21.67 7.86
C GLY A 309 -4.14 -21.77 8.42
N PRO A 310 -3.19 -22.39 7.70
CA PRO A 310 -1.88 -22.71 8.23
C PRO A 310 -1.14 -21.43 8.64
N THR A 311 -0.56 -21.47 9.84
CA THR A 311 0.50 -20.56 10.27
C THR A 311 1.59 -20.49 9.20
N GLU A 312 2.21 -19.32 9.07
CA GLU A 312 3.26 -18.93 8.10
C GLU A 312 4.48 -19.89 8.00
N GLU A 313 4.53 -20.98 8.77
CA GLU A 313 5.53 -22.03 8.67
C GLU A 313 5.35 -22.95 7.44
N ALA A 314 4.17 -22.99 6.81
CA ALA A 314 3.90 -23.89 5.69
C ALA A 314 4.48 -23.43 4.34
N GLU A 315 4.66 -22.13 4.10
CA GLU A 315 5.23 -21.62 2.84
C GLU A 315 6.75 -21.82 2.73
N ARG A 316 7.44 -22.17 3.83
CA ARG A 316 8.89 -22.41 3.81
C ARG A 316 9.30 -23.82 3.36
N ARG A 317 8.38 -24.75 3.13
CA ARG A 317 8.73 -26.17 2.84
C ARG A 317 8.58 -26.62 1.38
N GLU A 318 8.05 -25.82 0.47
CA GLU A 318 7.85 -26.25 -0.93
C GLU A 318 8.95 -25.86 -1.93
N VAL A 319 10.10 -25.36 -1.47
CA VAL A 319 11.27 -25.17 -2.35
C VAL A 319 12.35 -26.21 -2.04
N ALA A 320 12.04 -27.48 -2.28
CA ALA A 320 13.05 -28.52 -2.41
C ALA A 320 12.91 -29.16 -3.81
N PRO A 321 13.89 -29.00 -4.72
CA PRO A 321 13.79 -29.57 -6.05
C PRO A 321 13.88 -31.10 -5.99
N PRO A 322 13.21 -31.82 -6.92
CA PRO A 322 13.23 -33.27 -6.94
C PRO A 322 14.64 -33.80 -7.22
N ARG A 323 15.11 -34.71 -6.36
CA ARG A 323 16.34 -35.48 -6.59
C ARG A 323 16.14 -36.36 -7.83
N SER A 324 16.88 -36.06 -8.89
CA SER A 324 17.11 -36.97 -10.01
C SER A 324 17.67 -38.29 -9.48
N ARG A 325 16.94 -39.39 -9.66
CA ARG A 325 17.50 -40.74 -9.54
C ARG A 325 17.66 -41.30 -10.95
N THR A 326 18.91 -41.34 -11.38
CA THR A 326 19.44 -42.31 -12.33
C THR A 326 19.37 -43.70 -11.72
N SER A 327 18.72 -44.65 -12.39
CA SER A 327 19.18 -46.03 -12.65
C SER A 327 18.18 -46.67 -13.61
#